data_AF-A0A0F8Y1N9-F1
#
_entry.id   AF-A0A0F8Y1N9-F1
#
_cell.length_a   1.000
_cell.length_b   1.000
_cell.length_c   1.000
_cell.angle_alpha   90.00
_cell.angle_beta   90.00
_cell.angle_gamma   90.00
#
_symmetry.space_group_name_H-M   'P 1'
#
loop_
_entity.id
_entity.type
_entity.pdbx_description
1 polymer ?
#
loop_
_entity_poly.entity_id
_entity_poly.type
_entity_poly.pdbx_seq_one_letter_code
_entity_poly.pdbx_strand_id
1 'polypeptide(L)'
;MKIKTIDVNALEWFDKVNGNSYFSAEVVLNYMLSDEVILKLPFQYGYGDHYNDVAMDEIVKKLDINYDGRRLWKFCEENNIILRTSKKENCLKKELI
;
A
#
# COMPACT_ATOMS: atom_id res chain seq x y z
N MET A 1 0.65 9.74 -16.79
CA MET A 1 -0.18 10.25 -15.68
C MET A 1 0.73 10.94 -14.68
N LYS A 2 0.36 12.09 -14.12
CA LYS A 2 1.15 12.73 -13.05
C LYS A 2 0.51 12.40 -11.70
N ILE A 3 1.25 11.72 -10.83
CA ILE A 3 0.78 11.38 -9.49
C ILE A 3 0.87 12.61 -8.60
N LYS A 4 -0.21 12.88 -7.86
CA LYS A 4 -0.32 13.96 -6.87
C LYS A 4 -0.60 13.42 -5.47
N THR A 5 -1.33 12.31 -5.37
CA THR A 5 -1.56 11.62 -4.09
C THR A 5 -1.35 10.13 -4.23
N ILE A 6 -0.88 9.52 -3.14
CA ILE A 6 -0.83 8.08 -2.95
C ILE A 6 -1.44 7.83 -1.57
N ASP A 7 -2.50 7.05 -1.55
CA ASP A 7 -3.26 6.73 -0.35
C ASP A 7 -3.24 5.21 -0.16
N VAL A 8 -2.56 4.72 0.88
CA VAL A 8 -2.40 3.29 1.16
C VAL A 8 -3.26 2.92 2.37
N ASN A 9 -4.25 2.07 2.16
CA ASN A 9 -5.16 1.60 3.21
C ASN A 9 -4.97 0.09 3.40
N ALA A 10 -4.31 -0.28 4.49
CA ALA A 10 -4.01 -1.67 4.81
C ALA A 10 -4.97 -2.23 5.88
N LEU A 11 -5.30 -3.50 5.73
CA LEU A 11 -5.97 -4.32 6.72
C LEU A 11 -4.98 -5.40 7.17
N GLU A 12 -4.82 -5.57 8.48
CA GLU A 12 -3.95 -6.61 9.04
C GLU A 12 -4.77 -7.56 9.91
N TRP A 13 -4.68 -8.85 9.60
CA TRP A 13 -5.20 -9.95 10.40
C TRP A 13 -4.05 -10.70 11.05
N PHE A 14 -4.15 -10.87 12.36
CA PHE A 14 -3.22 -11.69 13.14
C PHE A 14 -3.81 -13.09 13.36
N ASP A 15 -3.14 -14.09 12.80
CA ASP A 15 -3.39 -15.50 13.06
C ASP A 15 -2.87 -15.87 14.45
N LYS A 16 -3.78 -15.86 15.43
CA LYS A 16 -3.48 -16.22 16.82
C LYS A 16 -3.03 -17.67 17.00
N VAL A 17 -3.36 -18.57 16.07
CA VAL A 17 -2.99 -19.99 16.20
C VAL A 17 -1.51 -20.19 15.92
N ASN A 18 -1.02 -19.56 14.85
CA ASN A 18 0.35 -19.74 14.38
C ASN A 18 1.27 -18.55 14.71
N GLY A 19 0.75 -17.44 15.21
CA GLY A 19 1.51 -16.22 15.52
C GLY A 19 1.93 -15.42 14.28
N ASN A 20 1.19 -15.55 13.17
CA ASN A 20 1.53 -14.91 11.90
C ASN A 20 0.63 -13.70 11.61
N SER A 21 1.20 -12.63 11.07
CA SER A 21 0.41 -11.52 10.50
C SER A 21 0.28 -11.67 8.99
N TYR A 22 -0.91 -11.35 8.52
CA TYR A 22 -1.23 -11.27 7.11
C TYR A 22 -1.92 -9.94 6.85
N PHE A 23 -1.75 -9.42 5.64
CA PHE A 23 -2.36 -8.17 5.25
C PHE A 23 -2.89 -8.23 3.83
N SER A 24 -3.80 -7.31 3.55
CA SER A 24 -4.18 -6.88 2.21
C SER A 24 -4.23 -5.37 2.24
N ALA A 25 -4.11 -4.72 1.10
CA ALA A 25 -4.18 -3.27 1.05
C ALA A 25 -4.80 -2.76 -0.24
N GLU A 26 -5.37 -1.57 -0.18
CA GLU A 26 -5.78 -0.81 -1.33
C GLU A 26 -4.86 0.40 -1.46
N VAL A 27 -4.28 0.59 -2.63
CA VAL A 27 -3.46 1.75 -2.98
C VAL A 27 -4.24 2.58 -3.97
N VAL A 28 -4.62 3.79 -3.56
CA VAL A 28 -5.32 4.74 -4.42
C VAL A 28 -4.32 5.79 -4.89
N LEU A 29 -4.11 5.83 -6.19
CA LEU A 29 -3.35 6.87 -6.87
C LEU A 29 -4.31 7.98 -7.26
N ASN A 30 -3.93 9.24 -7.03
CA ASN A 30 -4.72 10.41 -7.42
C ASN A 30 -6.15 10.40 -6.83
N TYR A 31 -6.24 10.16 -5.52
CA TYR A 31 -7.50 10.11 -4.78
C TYR A 31 -8.37 11.34 -5.02
N MET A 32 -9.65 11.12 -5.35
CA MET A 32 -10.65 12.13 -5.69
C MET A 32 -10.30 13.02 -6.90
N LEU A 33 -9.40 12.56 -7.78
CA LEU A 33 -9.09 13.22 -9.05
C LEU A 33 -9.67 12.42 -10.23
N SER A 34 -9.75 13.04 -11.41
CA SER A 34 -10.35 12.42 -12.59
C SER A 34 -9.55 11.23 -13.15
N ASP A 35 -8.28 11.11 -12.78
CA ASP A 35 -7.37 10.03 -13.16
C ASP A 35 -7.04 9.09 -11.97
N GLU A 36 -8.00 8.94 -11.04
CA GLU A 36 -7.90 8.01 -9.92
C GLU A 36 -7.66 6.57 -10.41
N VAL A 37 -6.72 5.88 -9.79
CA VAL A 37 -6.42 4.46 -10.06
C VAL A 37 -6.32 3.70 -8.75
N ILE A 38 -7.04 2.59 -8.65
CA ILE A 38 -7.03 1.70 -7.49
C ILE A 38 -6.22 0.45 -7.80
N LEU A 39 -5.19 0.19 -7.00
CA LEU A 39 -4.40 -1.05 -7.02
C LEU A 39 -4.74 -1.86 -5.76
N LYS A 40 -5.01 -3.15 -5.95
CA LYS A 40 -5.34 -4.06 -4.85
C LYS A 40 -4.16 -4.97 -4.57
N LEU A 41 -3.65 -4.90 -3.35
CA LEU A 41 -2.67 -5.84 -2.83
C LEU A 41 -3.45 -6.99 -2.18
N PRO A 42 -3.40 -8.20 -2.77
CA PRO A 42 -4.16 -9.32 -2.27
C PRO A 42 -3.63 -9.78 -0.90
N PHE A 43 -4.42 -10.61 -0.23
CA PHE A 43 -4.04 -11.35 0.98
C PHE A 43 -2.64 -11.97 0.84
N GLN A 44 -1.72 -11.51 1.67
CA GLN A 44 -0.35 -11.99 1.70
C GLN A 44 0.26 -11.89 3.09
N TYR A 45 1.38 -12.56 3.26
CA TYR A 45 2.12 -12.57 4.53
C TYR A 45 2.89 -11.27 4.73
N GLY A 46 2.86 -10.73 5.95
CA GLY A 46 3.63 -9.53 6.29
C GLY A 46 3.30 -8.97 7.66
N TYR A 47 4.26 -8.24 8.22
CA TYR A 47 4.15 -7.60 9.53
C TYR A 47 4.43 -6.12 9.45
N GLY A 48 3.94 -5.37 10.44
CA GLY A 48 4.34 -3.99 10.66
C GLY A 48 4.06 -3.13 9.43
N ASP A 49 5.13 -2.59 8.84
CA ASP A 49 5.08 -1.70 7.68
C ASP A 49 5.36 -2.39 6.33
N HIS A 50 5.40 -3.74 6.29
CA HIS A 50 5.66 -4.49 5.05
C HIS A 50 4.67 -4.12 3.92
N TYR A 51 3.44 -3.72 4.27
CA TYR A 51 2.45 -3.24 3.32
C TYR A 51 2.89 -2.00 2.53
N ASN A 52 3.73 -1.12 3.09
CA ASN A 52 4.25 0.06 2.39
C ASN A 52 5.28 -0.33 1.34
N ASP A 53 6.11 -1.33 1.64
CA ASP A 53 7.13 -1.82 0.70
C ASP A 53 6.45 -2.50 -0.49
N VAL A 54 5.48 -3.38 -0.23
CA VAL A 54 4.69 -4.05 -1.28
C VAL A 54 3.85 -3.04 -2.07
N ALA A 55 3.29 -2.01 -1.43
CA ALA A 55 2.60 -0.94 -2.13
C ALA A 55 3.54 -0.22 -3.09
N MET A 56 4.76 0.10 -2.68
CA MET A 56 5.75 0.73 -3.55
C MET A 56 6.08 -0.15 -4.75
N ASP A 57 6.33 -1.45 -4.54
CA ASP A 57 6.62 -2.39 -5.64
C ASP A 57 5.48 -2.43 -6.66
N GLU A 58 4.23 -2.41 -6.22
CA GLU A 58 3.07 -2.43 -7.12
C GLU A 58 2.90 -1.10 -7.88
N ILE A 59 3.16 0.03 -7.23
CA ILE A 59 3.17 1.35 -7.86
C ILE A 59 4.24 1.43 -8.94
N VAL A 60 5.45 0.95 -8.63
CA VAL A 60 6.60 0.92 -9.54
C VAL A 60 6.29 0.09 -10.78
N LYS A 61 5.74 -1.11 -10.60
CA LYS A 61 5.30 -1.97 -11.71
C LYS A 61 4.21 -1.31 -12.55
N LYS A 62 3.22 -0.68 -11.90
CA LYS A 62 2.09 -0.04 -12.59
C LYS A 62 2.50 1.16 -13.43
N LEU A 63 3.42 1.97 -12.91
CA LEU A 63 3.86 3.22 -13.52
C LEU A 63 5.12 3.08 -14.37
N ASP A 64 5.71 1.88 -14.42
CA ASP A 64 6.95 1.58 -15.13
C ASP A 64 8.08 2.53 -14.74
N ILE A 65 8.22 2.76 -13.43
CA ILE A 65 9.22 3.68 -12.86
C ILE A 65 10.51 2.92 -12.62
N ASN A 66 11.65 3.49 -13.01
CA ASN A 66 12.93 2.97 -12.56
C ASN A 66 13.11 3.30 -11.07
N TYR A 67 12.96 2.28 -10.23
CA TYR A 67 12.99 2.38 -8.78
C TYR A 67 14.32 1.90 -8.22
N ASP A 68 14.94 2.75 -7.40
CA ASP A 68 16.26 2.55 -6.80
C ASP A 68 16.19 2.00 -5.36
N GLY A 69 15.03 1.51 -4.93
CA GLY A 69 14.86 0.91 -3.59
C GLY A 69 14.54 1.92 -2.46
N ARG A 70 14.27 3.19 -2.78
CA ARG A 70 13.89 4.21 -1.77
C ARG A 70 12.51 3.96 -1.17
N ARG A 71 12.39 3.93 0.17
CA ARG A 71 11.09 3.82 0.88
C ARG A 71 10.00 4.75 0.29
N LEU A 72 8.74 4.27 0.27
CA LEU A 72 7.59 4.98 -0.30
C LEU A 72 7.48 6.45 0.15
N TRP A 73 7.66 6.72 1.44
CA TRP A 73 7.60 8.08 1.98
C TRP A 73 8.66 9.02 1.37
N LYS A 74 9.86 8.49 1.10
CA LYS A 74 10.97 9.26 0.54
C LYS A 74 10.72 9.55 -0.93
N PHE A 75 10.22 8.57 -1.68
CA PHE A 75 9.79 8.74 -3.06
C PHE A 75 8.70 9.83 -3.16
N CYS A 76 7.71 9.81 -2.27
CA CYS A 76 6.64 10.81 -2.26
C CYS A 76 7.15 12.22 -1.92
N GLU A 77 8.01 12.34 -0.89
CA GLU A 77 8.63 13.61 -0.48
C GLU A 77 9.37 14.28 -1.65
N GLU A 78 10.24 13.54 -2.33
CA GLU A 78 11.08 14.07 -3.41
C GLU A 78 10.28 14.46 -4.66
N ASN A 79 9.11 13.83 -4.87
CA ASN A 79 8.25 14.09 -6.02
C ASN A 79 7.07 15.04 -5.71
N ASN A 80 7.03 15.63 -4.51
CA ASN A 80 5.91 16.47 -4.04
C ASN A 80 4.55 15.76 -4.15
N ILE A 81 4.51 14.48 -3.79
CA ILE A 81 3.32 13.65 -3.76
C ILE A 81 2.81 13.59 -2.31
N ILE A 82 1.51 13.84 -2.12
CA ILE A 82 0.89 13.68 -0.81
C ILE A 82 0.75 12.20 -0.51
N LEU A 83 1.43 11.72 0.52
CA LEU A 83 1.30 10.36 1.02
C LEU A 83 0.34 10.32 2.21
N ARG A 84 -0.64 9.41 2.16
CA ARG A 84 -1.48 9.05 3.31
C ARG A 84 -1.42 7.55 3.49
N THR A 85 -1.09 7.10 4.69
CA THR A 85 -1.05 5.67 5.02
C THR A 85 -1.94 5.42 6.21
N SER A 86 -2.81 4.42 6.10
CA SER A 86 -3.62 3.93 7.21
C SER A 86 -3.49 2.42 7.30
N LYS A 87 -3.45 1.90 8.53
CA LYS A 87 -3.48 0.47 8.80
C LYS A 87 -4.50 0.17 9.88
N LYS A 88 -5.46 -0.70 9.57
CA LYS A 88 -6.40 -1.25 10.55
C LYS A 88 -5.91 -2.63 10.97
N GLU A 89 -5.41 -2.73 12.18
CA GLU A 89 -4.98 -4.00 12.78
C GLU A 89 -6.15 -4.77 13.40
N ASN A 90 -5.95 -6.06 13.60
CA ASN A 90 -6.92 -6.98 14.20
C ASN A 90 -8.26 -7.07 13.44
N CYS A 91 -8.23 -6.93 12.11
CA CYS A 91 -9.40 -7.21 11.29
C CYS A 91 -9.69 -8.72 11.24
N LEU A 92 -10.86 -9.09 10.75
CA LEU A 92 -11.21 -10.48 10.48
C LEU A 92 -10.50 -10.94 9.19
N LYS A 93 -10.11 -12.21 9.12
CA LYS A 93 -9.51 -12.81 7.92
C LYS A 93 -10.35 -12.58 6.65
N LYS A 94 -11.67 -12.63 6.77
CA LYS A 94 -12.62 -12.41 5.66
C LYS A 94 -12.70 -10.98 5.16
N GLU A 95 -12.14 -10.01 5.89
CA GLU A 95 -12.07 -8.61 5.45
C GLU A 95 -10.89 -8.37 4.51
N LEU A 96 -9.91 -9.29 4.47
CA LEU A 96 -8.78 -9.21 3.55
C LEU A 96 -9.25 -9.53 2.13
N ILE A 97 -8.73 -8.77 1.16
CA ILE A 97 -9.16 -8.79 -0.25
C ILE A 97 -8.31 -9.76 -1.07
#